data_AF-A0A354T8S4-F1
#
_entry.id   AF-A0A354T8S4-F1
#
_cell.length_a   1.000
_cell.length_b   1.000
_cell.length_c   1.000
_cell.angle_alpha   90.00
_cell.angle_beta   90.00
_cell.angle_gamma   90.00
#
_symmetry.space_group_name_H-M   'P 1'
#
loop_
_entity.id
_entity.type
_entity.pdbx_description
1 polymer ?
#
loop_
_entity_poly.entity_id
_entity_poly.type
_entity_poly.pdbx_seq_one_letter_code
_entity_poly.pdbx_strand_id
1 'polypeptide(L)'
;LPMTSVIVRSSVNINAGGRTKLSAILHGVLLVLCVVTMPQWLNEIPLAALAAILITTGLKLASPVLFKSMWNEGTRQFLPFAITIAAIVLTDLLVGVLIGLGITILFILHSNLRRPLRRIMEKHSSGDVLRIELANQVSFLNRATIEKTLHDVPRGGHVLIDARSTDYIDPDIRDLISDFHDTTSKAHGVEVSLVGFKDHYDFNDHIEFIDFTSREVQSGLTPVAVLGILQDGNRRFLAGERIQRDFSRQVAATASGQFPMAAVLSCIDSRTPAEVIFDLGLGDIFSARVAGNIAARDLIGSMEYACVVAGSKLVVVMGHTSCGAVNAAVDLICSQKTAAEATGCGNLDGLVTEIQQCIDPKTCKLPNQWLPGEKAAYSNEVSRCNVIRTIHVIRERSTALDKLVREGKIAIVGALYDVSTGQVTFFQTQESSLAKLELPMATMAV
;
A
#
# COMPACT_ATOMS: atom_id res chain seq x y z
N LEU A 1 57.47 -18.75 1.26
CA LEU A 1 56.18 -18.35 1.87
C LEU A 1 55.40 -17.53 0.85
N PRO A 2 54.11 -17.80 0.63
CA PRO A 2 53.28 -16.94 -0.22
C PRO A 2 53.27 -15.52 0.36
N MET A 3 53.46 -14.52 -0.50
CA MET A 3 53.46 -13.12 -0.10
C MET A 3 52.06 -12.52 -0.24
N THR A 4 51.48 -12.09 0.86
CA THR A 4 50.20 -11.37 0.90
C THR A 4 50.40 -9.93 1.36
N SER A 5 49.43 -9.06 1.07
CA SER A 5 49.42 -7.71 1.64
C SER A 5 49.31 -7.77 3.16
N VAL A 6 50.14 -7.01 3.87
CA VAL A 6 50.13 -6.94 5.34
C VAL A 6 49.39 -5.68 5.77
N ILE A 7 48.14 -5.85 6.20
CA ILE A 7 47.21 -4.77 6.53
C ILE A 7 47.77 -3.88 7.66
N VAL A 8 48.32 -4.49 8.72
CA VAL A 8 48.84 -3.75 9.89
C VAL A 8 50.02 -2.85 9.51
N ARG A 9 50.98 -3.36 8.73
CA ARG A 9 52.14 -2.57 8.27
C ARG A 9 51.72 -1.45 7.32
N SER A 10 50.76 -1.73 6.43
CA SER A 10 50.24 -0.74 5.50
C SER A 10 49.50 0.38 6.22
N SER A 11 48.68 0.05 7.23
CA SER A 11 47.98 1.02 8.06
C SER A 11 48.94 1.93 8.83
N VAL A 12 49.98 1.36 9.44
CA VAL A 12 51.02 2.14 10.13
C VAL A 12 51.79 3.05 9.16
N ASN A 13 52.15 2.55 7.97
CA ASN A 13 52.85 3.32 6.96
C ASN A 13 52.01 4.53 6.47
N ILE A 14 50.71 4.34 6.25
CA ILE A 14 49.79 5.42 5.84
C ILE A 14 49.62 6.44 6.97
N ASN A 15 49.41 5.98 8.21
CA ASN A 15 49.27 6.86 9.37
C ASN A 15 50.54 7.66 9.67
N ALA A 16 51.72 7.12 9.30
CA ALA A 16 53.01 7.81 9.37
C ALA A 16 53.25 8.77 8.18
N GLY A 17 52.27 8.96 7.28
CA GLY A 17 52.37 9.88 6.14
C GLY A 17 52.98 9.28 4.87
N GLY A 18 53.20 7.96 4.82
CA GLY A 18 53.70 7.27 3.64
C GLY A 18 52.69 7.28 2.50
N ARG A 19 53.01 7.97 1.40
CA ARG A 19 52.11 8.15 0.24
C ARG A 19 52.59 7.49 -1.05
N THR A 20 53.82 6.98 -1.07
CA THR A 20 54.44 6.42 -2.28
C THR A 20 55.01 5.02 -2.03
N LYS A 21 55.21 4.26 -3.10
CA LYS A 21 55.85 2.94 -3.06
C LYS A 21 57.29 3.00 -2.53
N LEU A 22 57.93 4.17 -2.57
CA LEU A 22 59.26 4.39 -2.02
C LEU A 22 59.32 4.07 -0.53
N SER A 23 58.26 4.35 0.23
CA SER A 23 58.22 4.02 1.66
C SER A 23 58.33 2.51 1.91
N ALA A 24 57.63 1.70 1.10
CA ALA A 24 57.70 0.24 1.19
C ALA A 24 59.09 -0.29 0.79
N ILE A 25 59.73 0.31 -0.22
CA ILE A 25 61.09 -0.04 -0.65
C ILE A 25 62.10 0.30 0.45
N LEU A 26 62.03 1.51 1.03
CA LEU A 26 62.90 1.93 2.13
C LEU A 26 62.73 1.03 3.36
N HIS A 27 61.50 0.66 3.70
CA HIS A 27 61.24 -0.29 4.78
C HIS A 27 61.86 -1.66 4.50
N GLY A 28 61.77 -2.16 3.25
CA GLY A 28 62.43 -3.40 2.82
C GLY A 28 63.96 -3.33 2.94
N VAL A 29 64.56 -2.22 2.51
CA VAL A 29 66.02 -1.99 2.64
C VAL A 29 66.44 -1.95 4.11
N LEU A 30 65.69 -1.25 4.98
CA LEU A 30 65.95 -1.20 6.41
C LEU A 30 65.85 -2.58 7.06
N LEU A 31 64.86 -3.39 6.69
CA LEU A 31 64.73 -4.76 7.17
C LEU A 31 65.95 -5.61 6.79
N VAL A 32 66.41 -5.54 5.53
CA VAL A 32 67.61 -6.25 5.08
C VAL A 32 68.84 -5.78 5.87
N LEU A 33 69.02 -4.47 6.04
CA LEU A 33 70.13 -3.91 6.80
C LEU A 33 70.13 -4.39 8.26
N CYS A 34 68.97 -4.38 8.93
CA CYS A 34 68.86 -4.84 10.31
C CYS A 34 69.19 -6.34 10.46
N VAL A 35 68.68 -7.17 9.55
CA VAL A 35 68.93 -8.63 9.58
C VAL A 35 70.41 -8.95 9.34
N VAL A 36 71.10 -8.19 8.48
CA VAL A 36 72.52 -8.39 8.18
C VAL A 36 73.44 -7.85 9.29
N THR A 37 73.12 -6.69 9.86
CA THR A 37 74.04 -5.99 10.78
C THR A 37 73.88 -6.38 12.25
N MET A 38 72.71 -6.83 12.69
CA MET A 38 72.40 -7.08 14.10
C MET A 38 71.82 -8.48 14.40
N PRO A 39 72.33 -9.58 13.81
CA PRO A 39 71.74 -10.91 14.01
C PRO A 39 71.86 -11.44 15.45
N GLN A 40 72.92 -11.08 16.18
CA GLN A 40 73.14 -11.51 17.55
C GLN A 40 72.03 -10.99 18.50
N TRP A 41 71.71 -9.70 18.42
CA TRP A 41 70.64 -9.11 19.23
C TRP A 41 69.24 -9.58 18.82
N LEU A 42 69.01 -9.86 17.53
CA LEU A 42 67.73 -10.42 17.08
C LEU A 42 67.46 -11.81 17.66
N ASN A 43 68.49 -12.63 17.85
CA ASN A 43 68.37 -13.96 18.45
C ASN A 43 68.17 -13.94 19.98
N GLU A 44 68.44 -12.81 20.63
CA GLU A 44 68.18 -12.61 22.07
C GLU A 44 66.74 -12.18 22.36
N ILE A 45 65.91 -11.95 21.34
CA ILE A 45 64.51 -11.56 21.51
C ILE A 45 63.74 -12.68 22.21
N PRO A 46 63.17 -12.45 23.41
CA PRO A 46 62.40 -13.47 24.11
C PRO A 46 61.16 -13.87 23.32
N LEU A 47 60.89 -15.18 23.23
CA LEU A 47 59.68 -15.70 22.56
C LEU A 47 58.38 -15.15 23.17
N ALA A 48 58.39 -14.81 24.46
CA ALA A 48 57.27 -14.17 25.15
C ALA A 48 56.92 -12.80 24.56
N ALA A 49 57.92 -12.01 24.11
CA ALA A 49 57.68 -10.72 23.49
C ALA A 49 57.00 -10.89 22.11
N LEU A 50 57.43 -11.88 21.33
CA LEU A 50 56.79 -12.21 20.05
C LEU A 50 55.36 -12.74 20.25
N ALA A 51 55.15 -13.59 21.24
CA ALA A 51 53.83 -14.10 21.60
C ALA A 51 52.88 -12.97 22.02
N ALA A 52 53.35 -12.01 22.83
CA ALA A 52 52.55 -10.85 23.23
C ALA A 52 52.13 -9.99 22.02
N ILE A 53 53.03 -9.79 21.05
CA ILE A 53 52.71 -9.08 19.80
C ILE A 53 51.66 -9.86 18.98
N LEU A 54 51.80 -11.18 18.87
CA LEU A 54 50.84 -12.03 18.13
C LEU A 54 49.46 -12.04 18.79
N ILE A 55 49.38 -12.20 20.12
CA ILE A 55 48.11 -12.17 20.86
C ILE A 55 47.44 -10.81 20.72
N THR A 56 48.18 -9.72 20.92
CA THR A 56 47.63 -8.36 20.80
C THR A 56 47.13 -8.08 19.39
N THR A 57 47.85 -8.55 18.37
CA THR A 57 47.44 -8.40 16.97
C THR A 57 46.20 -9.26 16.67
N GLY A 58 46.17 -10.50 17.18
CA GLY A 58 45.03 -11.41 17.06
C GLY A 58 43.76 -10.82 17.69
N LEU A 59 43.85 -10.27 18.90
CA LEU A 59 42.73 -9.62 19.58
C LEU A 59 42.23 -8.36 18.87
N LYS A 60 43.12 -7.60 18.23
CA LYS A 60 42.73 -6.44 17.42
C LYS A 60 41.99 -6.86 16.14
N LEU A 61 42.44 -7.93 15.49
CA LEU A 61 41.82 -8.44 14.27
C LEU A 61 40.50 -9.17 14.54
N ALA A 62 40.45 -10.00 15.58
CA ALA A 62 39.27 -10.74 16.02
C ALA A 62 38.69 -10.11 17.31
N SER A 63 38.30 -8.84 17.23
CA SER A 63 37.84 -8.10 18.42
C SER A 63 36.52 -8.66 18.98
N PRO A 64 36.33 -8.71 20.31
CA PRO A 64 35.07 -9.13 20.92
C PRO A 64 33.84 -8.31 20.47
N VAL A 65 34.07 -7.06 20.05
CA VAL A 65 33.03 -6.17 19.52
C VAL A 65 32.42 -6.73 18.23
N LEU A 66 33.24 -7.33 17.35
CA LEU A 66 32.77 -7.96 16.12
C LEU A 66 31.84 -9.15 16.41
N PHE A 67 32.18 -9.99 17.39
CA PHE A 67 31.31 -11.11 17.78
C PHE A 67 29.97 -10.63 18.32
N LYS A 68 29.99 -9.56 19.12
CA LYS A 68 28.76 -8.94 19.63
C LYS A 68 27.92 -8.32 18.51
N SER A 69 28.55 -7.67 17.52
CA SER A 69 27.81 -7.10 16.38
C SER A 69 27.16 -8.20 15.55
N MET A 70 27.89 -9.27 15.22
CA MET A 70 27.36 -10.41 14.47
C MET A 70 26.20 -11.10 15.21
N TRP A 71 26.28 -11.22 16.55
CA TRP A 71 25.18 -11.75 17.36
C TRP A 71 23.94 -10.86 17.29
N ASN A 72 24.12 -9.54 17.34
CA ASN A 72 23.03 -8.56 17.27
C ASN A 72 22.35 -8.51 15.89
N GLU A 73 23.04 -8.89 14.81
CA GLU A 73 22.46 -9.05 13.47
C GLU A 73 21.51 -10.27 13.37
N GLY A 74 21.50 -11.13 14.39
CA GLY A 74 20.58 -12.24 14.54
C GLY A 74 21.14 -13.57 14.05
N THR A 75 20.35 -14.62 14.31
CA THR A 75 20.80 -16.02 14.13
C THR A 75 21.14 -16.39 12.70
N ARG A 76 20.49 -15.75 11.71
CA ARG A 76 20.72 -16.02 10.28
C ARG A 76 22.11 -15.59 9.82
N GLN A 77 22.67 -14.54 10.42
CA GLN A 77 24.00 -14.03 10.10
C GLN A 77 25.06 -14.62 11.04
N PHE A 78 24.73 -14.74 12.33
CA PHE A 78 25.66 -15.25 13.33
C PHE A 78 26.04 -16.71 13.11
N LEU A 79 25.09 -17.56 12.70
CA LEU A 79 25.33 -19.00 12.60
C LEU A 79 26.32 -19.36 11.46
N PRO A 80 26.18 -18.87 10.21
CA PRO A 80 27.21 -19.06 9.19
C PRO A 80 28.58 -18.52 9.61
N PHE A 81 28.62 -17.36 10.25
CA PHE A 81 29.85 -16.76 10.79
C PHE A 81 30.54 -17.66 11.83
N ALA A 82 29.80 -18.12 12.85
CA ALA A 82 30.32 -18.97 13.90
C ALA A 82 30.78 -20.33 13.36
N ILE A 83 30.03 -20.93 12.43
CA ILE A 83 30.43 -22.20 11.81
C ILE A 83 31.71 -22.02 10.97
N THR A 84 31.84 -20.92 10.23
CA THR A 84 33.06 -20.63 9.46
C THR A 84 34.28 -20.52 10.36
N ILE A 85 34.16 -19.83 11.50
CA ILE A 85 35.24 -19.73 12.48
C ILE A 85 35.59 -21.10 13.06
N ALA A 86 34.58 -21.85 13.50
CA ALA A 86 34.80 -23.18 14.06
C ALA A 86 35.47 -24.12 13.04
N ALA A 87 35.06 -24.07 11.77
CA ALA A 87 35.64 -24.85 10.69
C ALA A 87 37.11 -24.48 10.46
N ILE A 88 37.45 -23.19 10.41
CA ILE A 88 38.84 -22.72 10.25
C ILE A 88 39.73 -23.19 11.42
N VAL A 89 39.22 -23.14 12.66
CA VAL A 89 39.98 -23.53 13.86
C VAL A 89 40.19 -25.05 13.93
N LEU A 90 39.20 -25.85 13.52
CA LEU A 90 39.25 -27.31 13.62
C LEU A 90 39.91 -27.99 12.43
N THR A 91 40.05 -27.29 11.29
CA THR A 91 40.64 -27.83 10.06
C THR A 91 41.83 -26.98 9.64
N ASP A 92 41.68 -26.21 8.57
CA ASP A 92 42.64 -25.24 8.07
C ASP A 92 41.87 -24.08 7.40
N LEU A 93 42.59 -23.01 7.07
CA LEU A 93 42.00 -21.81 6.50
C LEU A 93 41.25 -22.09 5.18
N LEU A 94 41.80 -22.91 4.29
CA LEU A 94 41.21 -23.13 2.97
C LEU A 94 39.91 -23.94 3.10
N VAL A 95 39.98 -25.07 3.81
CA VAL A 95 38.81 -25.94 4.03
C VAL A 95 37.73 -25.20 4.81
N GLY A 96 38.12 -24.46 5.86
CA GLY A 96 37.19 -23.67 6.65
C GLY A 96 36.46 -22.58 5.86
N VAL A 97 37.16 -21.89 4.95
CA VAL A 97 36.55 -20.88 4.06
C VAL A 97 35.58 -21.52 3.08
N LEU A 98 35.92 -22.67 2.49
CA LEU A 98 35.02 -23.39 1.56
C LEU A 98 33.73 -23.85 2.26
N ILE A 99 33.85 -24.39 3.48
CA ILE A 99 32.69 -24.77 4.31
C ILE A 99 31.83 -23.54 4.61
N GLY A 100 32.45 -22.44 5.03
CA GLY A 100 31.76 -21.19 5.34
C GLY A 100 30.98 -20.61 4.15
N LEU A 101 31.59 -20.62 2.96
CA LEU A 101 30.95 -20.20 1.72
C LEU A 101 29.75 -21.09 1.39
N GLY A 102 29.91 -22.42 1.47
CA GLY A 102 28.83 -23.37 1.20
C GLY A 102 27.63 -23.19 2.13
N ILE A 103 27.87 -23.04 3.44
CA ILE A 103 26.81 -22.79 4.43
C ILE A 103 26.12 -21.47 4.18
N THR A 104 26.88 -20.40 3.87
CA THR A 104 26.30 -19.09 3.58
C THR A 104 25.39 -19.15 2.36
N ILE A 105 25.83 -19.80 1.27
CA ILE A 105 25.01 -20.02 0.06
C ILE A 105 23.73 -20.79 0.41
N LEU A 106 23.83 -21.86 1.21
CA LEU A 106 22.67 -22.65 1.61
C LEU A 106 21.66 -21.84 2.44
N PHE A 107 22.13 -21.00 3.36
CA PHE A 107 21.28 -20.12 4.16
C PHE A 107 20.57 -19.06 3.32
N ILE A 108 21.31 -18.43 2.39
CA ILE A 108 20.73 -17.45 1.45
C ILE A 108 19.66 -18.11 0.60
N LEU A 109 19.96 -19.28 0.03
CA LEU A 109 19.03 -20.03 -0.80
C LEU A 109 17.77 -20.41 -0.01
N HIS A 110 17.92 -21.04 1.16
CA HIS A 110 16.78 -21.41 2.01
C HIS A 110 15.92 -20.21 2.43
N SER A 111 16.56 -19.06 2.72
CA SER A 111 15.82 -17.84 3.06
C SER A 111 15.02 -17.30 1.88
N ASN A 112 15.56 -17.39 0.66
CA ASN A 112 14.90 -16.96 -0.57
C ASN A 112 13.68 -17.85 -0.91
N LEU A 113 13.76 -19.15 -0.61
CA LEU A 113 12.69 -20.12 -0.91
C LEU A 113 11.42 -20.00 -0.06
N ARG A 114 11.45 -19.28 1.08
CA ARG A 114 10.34 -19.30 2.06
C ARG A 114 9.13 -18.43 1.69
N ARG A 115 9.19 -17.57 0.65
CA ARG A 115 8.05 -16.73 0.22
C ARG A 115 8.03 -16.53 -1.30
N PRO A 116 7.67 -17.57 -2.08
CA PRO A 116 7.72 -17.48 -3.54
C PRO A 116 6.55 -16.72 -4.17
N LEU A 117 5.46 -16.51 -3.43
CA LEU A 117 4.24 -15.91 -3.96
C LEU A 117 3.41 -15.25 -2.86
N ARG A 118 2.66 -14.22 -3.23
CA ARG A 118 1.65 -13.57 -2.38
C ARG A 118 0.26 -13.89 -2.92
N ARG A 119 -0.63 -14.36 -2.05
CA ARG A 119 -2.05 -14.62 -2.38
C ARG A 119 -2.88 -13.48 -1.81
N ILE A 120 -3.69 -12.84 -2.65
CA ILE A 120 -4.58 -11.72 -2.27
C ILE A 120 -5.96 -12.03 -2.81
N MET A 121 -6.99 -12.00 -1.96
CA MET A 121 -8.38 -12.07 -2.42
C MET A 121 -8.85 -10.65 -2.72
N GLU A 122 -9.04 -10.35 -4.00
CA GLU A 122 -9.54 -9.06 -4.46
C GLU A 122 -11.05 -9.17 -4.69
N LYS A 123 -11.84 -8.28 -4.08
CA LYS A 123 -13.27 -8.19 -4.35
C LYS A 123 -13.52 -7.19 -5.45
N HIS A 124 -13.91 -7.68 -6.62
CA HIS A 124 -14.26 -6.87 -7.80
C HIS A 124 -15.79 -6.74 -7.91
N SER A 125 -16.25 -5.84 -8.78
CA SER A 125 -17.67 -5.64 -9.04
C SER A 125 -18.31 -6.85 -9.75
N SER A 126 -17.54 -7.64 -10.50
CA SER A 126 -17.97 -8.88 -11.14
C SER A 126 -17.94 -10.10 -10.22
N GLY A 127 -17.26 -10.03 -9.07
CA GLY A 127 -17.06 -11.15 -8.14
C GLY A 127 -15.69 -11.15 -7.45
N ASP A 128 -15.44 -12.18 -6.64
CA ASP A 128 -14.17 -12.36 -5.95
C ASP A 128 -13.11 -12.94 -6.91
N VAL A 129 -11.93 -12.32 -6.96
CA VAL A 129 -10.79 -12.74 -7.77
C VAL A 129 -9.61 -13.07 -6.86
N LEU A 130 -9.13 -14.31 -6.92
CA LEU A 130 -7.91 -14.70 -6.22
C LEU A 130 -6.69 -14.30 -7.06
N ARG A 131 -5.98 -13.26 -6.63
CA ARG A 131 -4.73 -12.84 -7.24
C ARG A 131 -3.54 -13.57 -6.63
N ILE A 132 -2.76 -14.22 -7.47
CA ILE A 132 -1.51 -14.89 -7.15
C ILE A 132 -0.38 -14.05 -7.76
N GLU A 133 0.29 -13.26 -6.92
CA GLU A 133 1.43 -12.46 -7.33
C GLU A 133 2.71 -13.32 -7.26
N LEU A 134 3.35 -13.49 -8.41
CA LEU A 134 4.60 -14.21 -8.55
C LEU A 134 5.78 -13.36 -8.03
N ALA A 135 6.77 -14.01 -7.41
CA ALA A 135 8.00 -13.32 -7.02
C ALA A 135 8.80 -12.84 -8.24
N ASN A 136 9.79 -11.97 -7.99
CA ASN A 136 10.70 -11.50 -9.04
C ASN A 136 11.47 -12.66 -9.72
N GLN A 137 11.89 -13.66 -8.93
CA GLN A 137 12.57 -14.86 -9.43
C GLN A 137 11.75 -16.09 -9.05
N VAL A 138 11.20 -16.77 -10.05
CA VAL A 138 10.40 -17.97 -9.86
C VAL A 138 11.18 -19.17 -10.39
N SER A 139 11.84 -19.89 -9.49
CA SER A 139 12.70 -21.03 -9.79
C SER A 139 11.98 -22.38 -9.65
N PHE A 140 12.59 -23.45 -10.15
CA PHE A 140 12.11 -24.83 -9.94
C PHE A 140 11.83 -25.16 -8.46
N LEU A 141 12.60 -24.60 -7.53
CA LEU A 141 12.44 -24.84 -6.09
C LEU A 141 11.10 -24.33 -5.54
N ASN A 142 10.38 -23.51 -6.31
CA ASN A 142 9.07 -22.97 -5.95
C ASN A 142 7.91 -23.86 -6.44
N ARG A 143 8.18 -24.89 -7.25
CA ARG A 143 7.18 -25.74 -7.94
C ARG A 143 6.11 -26.27 -6.99
N ALA A 144 6.49 -26.96 -5.92
CA ALA A 144 5.53 -27.56 -4.99
C ALA A 144 4.59 -26.53 -4.33
N THR A 145 5.09 -25.32 -4.05
CA THR A 145 4.28 -24.26 -3.44
C THR A 145 3.31 -23.66 -4.46
N ILE A 146 3.74 -23.47 -5.70
CA ILE A 146 2.91 -22.94 -6.78
C ILE A 146 1.84 -23.96 -7.15
N GLU A 147 2.21 -25.22 -7.35
CA GLU A 147 1.31 -26.34 -7.65
C GLU A 147 0.20 -26.47 -6.59
N LYS A 148 0.59 -26.46 -5.30
CA LYS A 148 -0.37 -26.45 -4.21
C LYS A 148 -1.29 -25.22 -4.26
N THR A 149 -0.74 -24.03 -4.57
CA THR A 149 -1.53 -22.80 -4.67
C THR A 149 -2.59 -22.89 -5.76
N LEU A 150 -2.21 -23.39 -6.94
CA LEU A 150 -3.10 -23.55 -8.08
C LEU A 150 -4.18 -24.62 -7.81
N HIS A 151 -3.82 -25.70 -7.10
CA HIS A 151 -4.79 -26.70 -6.65
C HIS A 151 -5.77 -26.21 -5.58
N ASP A 152 -5.33 -25.32 -4.68
CA ASP A 152 -6.15 -24.74 -3.60
C ASP A 152 -7.18 -23.70 -4.11
N VAL A 153 -7.17 -23.37 -5.40
CA VAL A 153 -8.10 -22.41 -6.01
C VAL A 153 -9.55 -22.91 -5.87
N PRO A 154 -10.48 -22.09 -5.35
CA PRO A 154 -11.90 -22.44 -5.28
C PRO A 154 -12.49 -22.72 -6.68
N ARG A 155 -13.26 -23.80 -6.80
CA ARG A 155 -13.98 -24.14 -8.04
C ARG A 155 -15.01 -23.06 -8.38
N GLY A 156 -15.17 -22.76 -9.66
CA GLY A 156 -16.14 -21.76 -10.13
C GLY A 156 -15.77 -20.29 -9.89
N GLY A 157 -14.54 -20.00 -9.42
CA GLY A 157 -14.06 -18.64 -9.17
C GLY A 157 -13.17 -18.08 -10.29
N HIS A 158 -12.68 -16.86 -10.10
CA HIS A 158 -11.70 -16.24 -10.99
C HIS A 158 -10.32 -16.22 -10.32
N VAL A 159 -9.27 -16.52 -11.08
CA VAL A 159 -7.88 -16.42 -10.64
C VAL A 159 -7.11 -15.48 -11.54
N LEU A 160 -6.32 -14.59 -10.94
CA LEU A 160 -5.36 -13.76 -11.65
C LEU A 160 -3.94 -14.19 -11.30
N ILE A 161 -3.17 -14.68 -12.26
CA ILE A 161 -1.73 -14.93 -12.09
C ILE A 161 -0.98 -13.70 -12.57
N ASP A 162 -0.28 -13.04 -11.66
CA ASP A 162 0.40 -11.76 -11.90
C ASP A 162 1.91 -11.90 -11.89
N ALA A 163 2.51 -11.69 -13.06
CA ALA A 163 3.93 -11.75 -13.34
C ALA A 163 4.54 -10.36 -13.61
N ARG A 164 3.83 -9.24 -13.36
CA ARG A 164 4.32 -7.87 -13.69
C ARG A 164 5.65 -7.51 -13.02
N SER A 165 5.91 -8.07 -11.85
CA SER A 165 7.16 -7.88 -11.09
C SER A 165 8.16 -9.01 -11.31
N THR A 166 7.84 -9.98 -12.17
CA THR A 166 8.59 -11.21 -12.39
C THR A 166 9.59 -11.05 -13.52
N ASP A 167 10.86 -11.29 -13.20
CA ASP A 167 11.94 -11.22 -14.15
C ASP A 167 12.25 -12.54 -14.83
N TYR A 168 12.22 -13.62 -14.06
CA TYR A 168 12.54 -14.97 -14.51
C TYR A 168 11.52 -15.97 -14.00
N ILE A 169 11.07 -16.86 -14.89
CA ILE A 169 10.23 -18.01 -14.60
C ILE A 169 10.93 -19.24 -15.19
N ASP A 170 11.15 -20.22 -14.33
CA ASP A 170 11.73 -21.50 -14.74
C ASP A 170 10.80 -22.26 -15.70
N PRO A 171 11.33 -22.95 -16.74
CA PRO A 171 10.51 -23.67 -17.72
C PRO A 171 9.52 -24.65 -17.09
N ASP A 172 9.91 -25.34 -16.01
CA ASP A 172 9.05 -26.30 -15.33
C ASP A 172 7.84 -25.61 -14.65
N ILE A 173 8.03 -24.37 -14.18
CA ILE A 173 6.95 -23.56 -13.59
C ILE A 173 6.06 -22.99 -14.67
N ARG A 174 6.64 -22.56 -15.80
CA ARG A 174 5.87 -22.13 -16.97
C ARG A 174 4.94 -23.25 -17.41
N ASP A 175 5.45 -24.47 -17.54
CA ASP A 175 4.66 -25.64 -17.96
C ASP A 175 3.57 -25.97 -16.94
N LEU A 176 3.84 -25.82 -15.65
CA LEU A 176 2.84 -25.96 -14.59
C LEU A 176 1.71 -24.91 -14.71
N ILE A 177 2.05 -23.65 -15.00
CA ILE A 177 1.07 -22.58 -15.18
C ILE A 177 0.24 -22.82 -16.44
N SER A 178 0.86 -23.25 -17.54
CA SER A 178 0.16 -23.59 -18.80
C SER A 178 -0.77 -24.78 -18.60
N ASP A 179 -0.34 -25.87 -17.97
CA ASP A 179 -1.22 -27.02 -17.69
C ASP A 179 -2.39 -26.64 -16.77
N PHE A 180 -2.15 -25.77 -15.79
CA PHE A 180 -3.25 -25.24 -14.98
C PHE A 180 -4.24 -24.41 -15.80
N HIS A 181 -3.74 -23.47 -16.62
CA HIS A 181 -4.56 -22.61 -17.47
C HIS A 181 -5.35 -23.39 -18.52
N ASP A 182 -4.74 -24.37 -19.17
CA ASP A 182 -5.32 -25.04 -20.34
C ASP A 182 -6.17 -26.26 -19.98
N THR A 183 -5.85 -26.92 -18.87
CA THR A 183 -6.46 -28.20 -18.46
C THR A 183 -7.21 -28.09 -17.14
N THR A 184 -6.50 -27.76 -16.05
CA THR A 184 -7.05 -27.89 -14.68
C THR A 184 -8.15 -26.86 -14.40
N SER A 185 -7.97 -25.63 -14.86
CA SER A 185 -8.94 -24.54 -14.70
C SER A 185 -10.30 -24.89 -15.31
N LYS A 186 -10.31 -25.40 -16.55
CA LYS A 186 -11.52 -25.79 -17.30
C LYS A 186 -12.25 -26.93 -16.60
N ALA A 187 -11.51 -27.92 -16.10
CA ALA A 187 -12.08 -29.02 -15.33
C ALA A 187 -12.72 -28.55 -14.00
N HIS A 188 -12.19 -27.48 -13.40
CA HIS A 188 -12.70 -26.88 -12.17
C HIS A 188 -13.70 -25.74 -12.39
N GLY A 189 -13.99 -25.39 -13.64
CA GLY A 189 -14.82 -24.23 -13.99
C GLY A 189 -14.25 -22.90 -13.50
N VAL A 190 -12.93 -22.79 -13.40
CA VAL A 190 -12.23 -21.58 -12.96
C VAL A 190 -11.83 -20.76 -14.18
N GLU A 191 -12.11 -19.47 -14.16
CA GLU A 191 -11.60 -18.53 -15.16
C GLU A 191 -10.23 -18.02 -14.75
N VAL A 192 -9.24 -18.15 -15.64
CA VAL A 192 -7.85 -17.78 -15.36
C VAL A 192 -7.45 -16.59 -16.20
N SER A 193 -6.98 -15.55 -15.51
CA SER A 193 -6.39 -14.36 -16.12
C SER A 193 -4.88 -14.36 -15.91
N LEU A 194 -4.14 -13.97 -16.93
CA LEU A 194 -2.69 -13.84 -16.92
C LEU A 194 -2.32 -12.38 -17.18
N VAL A 195 -1.39 -11.82 -16.39
CA VAL A 195 -0.91 -10.45 -16.59
C VAL A 195 0.59 -10.33 -16.31
N GLY A 196 1.29 -9.56 -17.14
CA GLY A 196 2.69 -9.21 -16.97
C GLY A 196 3.68 -10.30 -17.39
N PHE A 197 3.26 -11.31 -18.15
CA PHE A 197 4.21 -12.30 -18.65
C PHE A 197 5.03 -11.71 -19.81
N LYS A 198 6.35 -11.92 -19.76
CA LYS A 198 7.25 -11.48 -20.83
C LYS A 198 7.00 -12.30 -22.11
N ASP A 199 7.13 -11.67 -23.28
CA ASP A 199 6.84 -12.25 -24.60
C ASP A 199 7.46 -13.63 -24.83
N HIS A 200 8.67 -13.88 -24.30
CA HIS A 200 9.38 -15.15 -24.49
C HIS A 200 8.83 -16.33 -23.68
N TYR A 201 7.80 -16.13 -22.85
CA TYR A 201 7.12 -17.21 -22.13
C TYR A 201 5.89 -17.76 -22.88
N ASP A 202 5.54 -17.23 -24.06
CA ASP A 202 4.43 -17.67 -24.90
C ASP A 202 3.05 -17.67 -24.20
N PHE A 203 2.86 -16.80 -23.21
CA PHE A 203 1.56 -16.54 -22.61
C PHE A 203 0.89 -15.36 -23.31
N ASN A 204 -0.40 -15.51 -23.66
CA ASN A 204 -1.23 -14.37 -24.02
C ASN A 204 -1.74 -13.74 -22.73
N ASP A 205 -1.19 -12.58 -22.37
CA ASP A 205 -1.72 -11.76 -21.28
C ASP A 205 -3.19 -11.41 -21.59
N HIS A 206 -4.10 -11.98 -20.82
CA HIS A 206 -5.53 -11.73 -20.94
C HIS A 206 -6.17 -11.68 -19.56
N ILE A 207 -6.97 -10.65 -19.34
CA ILE A 207 -7.79 -10.51 -18.15
C ILE A 207 -9.21 -10.94 -18.53
N GLU A 208 -9.57 -12.16 -18.15
CA GLU A 208 -10.89 -12.79 -18.39
C GLU A 208 -11.98 -12.22 -17.49
N PHE A 209 -11.64 -11.48 -16.41
CA PHE A 209 -12.63 -10.84 -15.55
C PHE A 209 -12.82 -9.34 -15.86
N ILE A 210 -14.05 -8.86 -15.63
CA ILE A 210 -14.39 -7.45 -15.80
C ILE A 210 -13.86 -6.68 -14.57
N ASP A 211 -12.77 -5.91 -14.75
CA ASP A 211 -12.16 -5.08 -13.70
C ASP A 211 -12.71 -3.63 -13.65
N PHE A 212 -13.80 -3.41 -14.38
CA PHE A 212 -14.54 -2.16 -14.47
C PHE A 212 -16.04 -2.47 -14.37
N THR A 213 -16.87 -1.46 -14.14
CA THR A 213 -18.32 -1.69 -14.10
C THR A 213 -18.92 -1.73 -15.51
N SER A 214 -19.25 -2.92 -16.01
CA SER A 214 -20.01 -3.09 -17.26
C SER A 214 -21.52 -2.95 -17.04
N ARG A 215 -22.31 -2.91 -18.13
CA ARG A 215 -23.78 -2.84 -18.06
C ARG A 215 -24.37 -4.06 -17.35
N GLU A 216 -23.87 -5.24 -17.69
CA GLU A 216 -24.31 -6.53 -17.14
C GLU A 216 -24.03 -6.55 -15.63
N VAL A 217 -22.81 -6.21 -15.22
CA VAL A 217 -22.41 -6.09 -13.82
C VAL A 217 -23.31 -5.09 -13.08
N GLN A 218 -23.43 -3.87 -13.59
CA GLN A 218 -24.26 -2.82 -12.97
C GLN A 218 -25.71 -3.27 -12.79
N SER A 219 -26.28 -3.98 -13.77
CA SER A 219 -27.67 -4.44 -13.73
C SER A 219 -27.96 -5.47 -12.64
N GLY A 220 -26.96 -6.29 -12.29
CA GLY A 220 -27.05 -7.30 -11.22
C GLY A 220 -26.74 -6.77 -9.82
N LEU A 221 -26.18 -5.56 -9.71
CA LEU A 221 -25.81 -4.97 -8.42
C LEU A 221 -27.04 -4.44 -7.66
N THR A 222 -27.01 -4.63 -6.34
CA THR A 222 -27.96 -4.04 -5.39
C THR A 222 -27.29 -2.89 -4.63
N PRO A 223 -28.06 -1.96 -4.02
CA PRO A 223 -27.48 -0.89 -3.22
C PRO A 223 -26.58 -1.40 -2.07
N VAL A 224 -26.95 -2.53 -1.46
CA VAL A 224 -26.18 -3.19 -0.39
C VAL A 224 -24.86 -3.74 -0.93
N ALA A 225 -24.88 -4.38 -2.10
CA ALA A 225 -23.66 -4.90 -2.72
C ALA A 225 -22.69 -3.77 -3.07
N VAL A 226 -23.18 -2.67 -3.65
CA VAL A 226 -22.36 -1.49 -3.96
C VAL A 226 -21.76 -0.88 -2.71
N LEU A 227 -22.54 -0.74 -1.63
CA LEU A 227 -22.03 -0.27 -0.35
C LEU A 227 -20.89 -1.16 0.18
N GLY A 228 -21.04 -2.48 0.08
CA GLY A 228 -20.00 -3.44 0.46
C GLY A 228 -18.71 -3.26 -0.34
N ILE A 229 -18.81 -3.04 -1.66
CA ILE A 229 -17.65 -2.77 -2.53
C ILE A 229 -16.89 -1.52 -2.05
N LEU A 230 -17.61 -0.43 -1.74
CA LEU A 230 -16.99 0.81 -1.25
C LEU A 230 -16.34 0.62 0.13
N GLN A 231 -16.99 -0.10 1.04
CA GLN A 231 -16.44 -0.41 2.37
C GLN A 231 -15.17 -1.27 2.30
N ASP A 232 -15.18 -2.30 1.45
CA ASP A 232 -14.03 -3.16 1.24
C ASP A 232 -12.88 -2.39 0.55
N GLY A 233 -13.23 -1.46 -0.34
CA GLY A 233 -12.31 -0.50 -0.94
C GLY A 233 -11.60 0.40 0.07
N ASN A 234 -12.34 1.02 1.00
CA ASN A 234 -11.73 1.81 2.07
C ASN A 234 -10.88 0.96 3.01
N ARG A 235 -11.26 -0.30 3.26
CA ARG A 235 -10.42 -1.22 4.04
C ARG A 235 -9.09 -1.49 3.35
N ARG A 236 -9.08 -1.71 2.03
CA ARG A 236 -7.84 -1.87 1.24
C ARG A 236 -7.00 -0.60 1.25
N PHE A 237 -7.63 0.57 1.12
CA PHE A 237 -6.95 1.86 1.22
C PHE A 237 -6.22 2.02 2.56
N LEU A 238 -6.89 1.71 3.68
CA LEU A 238 -6.31 1.77 5.03
C LEU A 238 -5.18 0.76 5.24
N ALA A 239 -5.29 -0.44 4.65
CA ALA A 239 -4.28 -1.49 4.77
C ALA A 239 -3.06 -1.27 3.85
N GLY A 240 -3.14 -0.35 2.88
CA GLY A 240 -2.13 -0.19 1.83
C GLY A 240 -2.13 -1.34 0.80
N GLU A 241 -3.19 -2.15 0.76
CA GLU A 241 -3.35 -3.33 -0.10
C GLU A 241 -4.30 -3.06 -1.27
N ARG A 242 -4.03 -1.96 -2.00
CA ARG A 242 -4.88 -1.51 -3.12
C ARG A 242 -4.80 -2.43 -4.32
N ILE A 243 -5.90 -2.54 -5.05
CA ILE A 243 -5.97 -3.28 -6.32
C ILE A 243 -5.10 -2.57 -7.36
N GLN A 244 -4.25 -3.33 -8.04
CA GLN A 244 -3.39 -2.79 -9.09
C GLN A 244 -4.11 -2.84 -10.44
N ARG A 245 -4.48 -1.67 -10.94
CA ARG A 245 -5.28 -1.50 -12.17
C ARG A 245 -4.43 -1.17 -13.38
N ASP A 246 -4.87 -1.61 -14.55
CA ASP A 246 -4.41 -1.10 -15.83
C ASP A 246 -5.39 -0.05 -16.36
N PHE A 247 -5.11 1.21 -16.05
CA PHE A 247 -5.98 2.31 -16.47
C PHE A 247 -6.00 2.51 -17.99
N SER A 248 -4.92 2.17 -18.70
CA SER A 248 -4.89 2.29 -20.17
C SER A 248 -5.91 1.35 -20.80
N ARG A 249 -5.97 0.11 -20.29
CA ARG A 249 -6.99 -0.86 -20.70
C ARG A 249 -8.39 -0.41 -20.33
N GLN A 250 -8.59 0.10 -19.10
CA GLN A 250 -9.91 0.59 -18.66
C GLN A 250 -10.40 1.77 -19.50
N VAL A 251 -9.52 2.68 -19.93
CA VAL A 251 -9.87 3.75 -20.89
C VAL A 251 -10.40 3.15 -22.19
N ALA A 252 -9.70 2.17 -22.77
CA ALA A 252 -10.17 1.52 -23.99
C ALA A 252 -11.51 0.79 -23.80
N ALA A 253 -11.67 0.11 -22.66
CA ALA A 253 -12.89 -0.64 -22.34
C ALA A 253 -14.11 0.25 -22.10
N THR A 254 -13.92 1.44 -21.51
CA THR A 254 -15.00 2.39 -21.20
C THR A 254 -15.23 3.45 -22.29
N ALA A 255 -14.44 3.43 -23.36
CA ALA A 255 -14.50 4.44 -24.44
C ALA A 255 -15.87 4.48 -25.16
N SER A 256 -16.55 3.34 -25.29
CA SER A 256 -17.85 3.25 -25.96
C SER A 256 -19.04 3.55 -25.04
N GLY A 257 -18.83 3.60 -23.73
CA GLY A 257 -19.86 3.83 -22.72
C GLY A 257 -19.39 3.49 -21.31
N GLN A 258 -20.02 4.10 -20.32
CA GLN A 258 -19.75 3.90 -18.89
C GLN A 258 -21.01 3.44 -18.15
N PHE A 259 -20.85 2.57 -17.16
CA PHE A 259 -21.95 2.06 -16.34
C PHE A 259 -21.67 2.17 -14.84
N PRO A 260 -21.43 3.37 -14.29
CA PRO A 260 -20.99 3.51 -12.91
C PRO A 260 -21.98 2.95 -11.89
N MET A 261 -21.49 2.21 -10.90
CA MET A 261 -22.33 1.57 -9.88
C MET A 261 -22.89 2.56 -8.85
N ALA A 262 -22.21 3.69 -8.62
CA ALA A 262 -22.61 4.70 -7.65
C ALA A 262 -22.37 6.14 -8.14
N ALA A 263 -23.10 7.07 -7.55
CA ALA A 263 -22.79 8.50 -7.56
C ALA A 263 -22.30 8.92 -6.17
N VAL A 264 -21.13 9.58 -6.09
CA VAL A 264 -20.56 10.06 -4.84
C VAL A 264 -20.52 11.58 -4.86
N LEU A 265 -21.34 12.21 -4.01
CA LEU A 265 -21.27 13.64 -3.72
C LEU A 265 -20.31 13.86 -2.55
N SER A 266 -19.15 14.46 -2.82
CA SER A 266 -18.11 14.69 -1.81
C SER A 266 -17.58 16.12 -1.80
N CYS A 267 -16.76 16.44 -0.80
CA CYS A 267 -16.11 17.74 -0.72
C CYS A 267 -15.05 17.92 -1.83
N ILE A 268 -14.81 19.17 -2.24
CA ILE A 268 -13.70 19.55 -3.14
C ILE A 268 -12.31 19.48 -2.47
N ASP A 269 -12.22 19.17 -1.17
CA ASP A 269 -10.96 19.04 -0.43
C ASP A 269 -9.98 18.11 -1.16
N SER A 270 -8.76 18.58 -1.45
CA SER A 270 -7.80 17.85 -2.28
C SER A 270 -7.38 16.49 -1.71
N ARG A 271 -7.67 16.21 -0.43
CA ARG A 271 -7.36 14.95 0.25
C ARG A 271 -8.52 13.96 0.26
N THR A 272 -9.66 14.29 -0.37
CA THR A 272 -10.87 13.46 -0.37
C THR A 272 -11.32 12.91 -1.74
N PRO A 273 -10.43 12.46 -2.65
CA PRO A 273 -10.86 11.83 -3.90
C PRO A 273 -11.49 10.46 -3.63
N ALA A 274 -12.78 10.31 -4.00
CA ALA A 274 -13.57 9.12 -3.70
C ALA A 274 -13.02 7.85 -4.39
N GLU A 275 -12.54 7.98 -5.62
CA GLU A 275 -11.96 6.90 -6.41
C GLU A 275 -10.73 6.30 -5.73
N VAL A 276 -9.94 7.12 -5.03
CA VAL A 276 -8.75 6.66 -4.31
C VAL A 276 -9.12 6.10 -2.95
N ILE A 277 -9.98 6.80 -2.20
CA ILE A 277 -10.39 6.42 -0.83
C ILE A 277 -11.14 5.09 -0.82
N PHE A 278 -11.93 4.83 -1.85
CA PHE A 278 -12.65 3.56 -2.03
C PHE A 278 -11.92 2.59 -2.94
N ASP A 279 -10.67 2.87 -3.34
CA ASP A 279 -9.86 2.01 -4.20
C ASP A 279 -10.67 1.49 -5.39
N LEU A 280 -11.09 2.39 -6.29
CA LEU A 280 -11.96 2.17 -7.45
C LEU A 280 -11.22 2.45 -8.78
N GLY A 281 -11.76 1.93 -9.88
CA GLY A 281 -11.27 2.12 -11.24
C GLY A 281 -11.97 3.22 -12.03
N LEU A 282 -11.58 3.39 -13.29
CA LEU A 282 -12.22 4.32 -14.21
C LEU A 282 -13.61 3.81 -14.59
N GLY A 283 -14.60 4.70 -14.53
CA GLY A 283 -15.99 4.37 -14.87
C GLY A 283 -16.76 3.61 -13.79
N ASP A 284 -16.17 3.37 -12.62
CA ASP A 284 -16.86 2.68 -11.51
C ASP A 284 -17.85 3.59 -10.78
N ILE A 285 -17.54 4.88 -10.62
CA ILE A 285 -18.42 5.86 -9.98
C ILE A 285 -18.51 7.16 -10.77
N PHE A 286 -19.64 7.85 -10.62
CA PHE A 286 -19.72 9.28 -10.88
C PHE A 286 -19.27 10.05 -9.63
N SER A 287 -18.23 10.86 -9.76
CA SER A 287 -17.66 11.64 -8.65
C SER A 287 -18.04 13.11 -8.81
N ALA A 288 -18.96 13.57 -7.97
CA ALA A 288 -19.43 14.95 -7.94
C ALA A 288 -18.82 15.66 -6.72
N ARG A 289 -18.06 16.74 -6.95
CA ARG A 289 -17.26 17.38 -5.90
C ARG A 289 -17.58 18.86 -5.76
N VAL A 290 -17.97 19.28 -4.55
CA VAL A 290 -18.29 20.68 -4.23
C VAL A 290 -17.86 20.99 -2.80
N ALA A 291 -17.42 22.21 -2.51
CA ALA A 291 -17.08 22.61 -1.15
C ALA A 291 -18.24 22.36 -0.18
N GLY A 292 -17.96 21.62 0.90
CA GLY A 292 -18.97 21.26 1.89
C GLY A 292 -20.03 20.28 1.39
N ASN A 293 -19.81 19.57 0.27
CA ASN A 293 -20.67 18.48 -0.21
C ASN A 293 -22.17 18.82 -0.27
N ILE A 294 -22.50 20.07 -0.62
CA ILE A 294 -23.88 20.57 -0.69
C ILE A 294 -24.63 20.04 -1.92
N ALA A 295 -25.96 19.90 -1.83
CA ALA A 295 -26.81 19.48 -2.95
C ALA A 295 -27.37 20.68 -3.73
N ALA A 296 -26.50 21.33 -4.52
CA ALA A 296 -26.92 22.36 -5.47
C ALA A 296 -27.73 21.75 -6.63
N ARG A 297 -28.54 22.57 -7.33
CA ARG A 297 -29.43 22.12 -8.41
C ARG A 297 -28.73 21.27 -9.47
N ASP A 298 -27.57 21.72 -9.95
CA ASP A 298 -26.83 21.02 -11.01
C ASP A 298 -26.22 19.69 -10.53
N LEU A 299 -25.90 19.61 -9.23
CA LEU A 299 -25.41 18.38 -8.60
C LEU A 299 -26.54 17.37 -8.40
N ILE A 300 -27.73 17.84 -8.03
CA ILE A 300 -28.94 17.00 -8.01
C ILE A 300 -29.25 16.48 -9.41
N GLY A 301 -29.24 17.34 -10.43
CA GLY A 301 -29.42 16.92 -11.83
C GLY A 301 -28.37 15.90 -12.29
N SER A 302 -27.13 16.04 -11.83
CA SER A 302 -26.06 15.05 -12.10
C SER A 302 -26.35 13.71 -11.43
N MET A 303 -26.87 13.69 -10.20
CA MET A 303 -27.29 12.46 -9.51
C MET A 303 -28.54 11.84 -10.13
N GLU A 304 -29.49 12.64 -10.61
CA GLU A 304 -30.64 12.18 -11.40
C GLU A 304 -30.17 11.49 -12.67
N TYR A 305 -29.23 12.09 -13.40
CA TYR A 305 -28.62 11.46 -14.56
C TYR A 305 -27.95 10.14 -14.18
N ALA A 306 -27.13 10.11 -13.12
CA ALA A 306 -26.44 8.90 -12.66
C ALA A 306 -27.40 7.75 -12.35
N CYS A 307 -28.50 8.02 -11.64
CA CYS A 307 -29.41 6.97 -11.18
C CYS A 307 -30.50 6.62 -12.22
N VAL A 308 -31.11 7.62 -12.85
CA VAL A 308 -32.25 7.45 -13.76
C VAL A 308 -31.79 7.07 -15.17
N VAL A 309 -30.76 7.74 -15.68
CA VAL A 309 -30.30 7.56 -17.06
C VAL A 309 -29.21 6.49 -17.12
N ALA A 310 -28.18 6.60 -16.28
CA ALA A 310 -27.03 5.70 -16.30
C ALA A 310 -27.22 4.44 -15.45
N GLY A 311 -28.18 4.40 -14.51
CA GLY A 311 -28.59 3.20 -13.79
C GLY A 311 -27.82 2.89 -12.49
N SER A 312 -27.05 3.84 -11.95
CA SER A 312 -26.33 3.69 -10.67
C SER A 312 -27.26 3.29 -9.52
N LYS A 313 -26.77 2.44 -8.62
CA LYS A 313 -27.55 1.80 -7.54
C LYS A 313 -27.41 2.49 -6.18
N LEU A 314 -26.40 3.32 -6.00
CA LEU A 314 -26.10 3.95 -4.73
C LEU A 314 -25.73 5.42 -4.93
N VAL A 315 -26.25 6.29 -4.06
CA VAL A 315 -25.75 7.64 -3.87
C VAL A 315 -25.05 7.71 -2.52
N VAL A 316 -23.82 8.19 -2.48
CA VAL A 316 -23.08 8.44 -1.23
C VAL A 316 -22.89 9.94 -1.07
N VAL A 317 -23.40 10.49 0.03
CA VAL A 317 -23.10 11.86 0.46
C VAL A 317 -21.96 11.78 1.49
N MET A 318 -20.77 12.21 1.08
CA MET A 318 -19.55 12.07 1.88
C MET A 318 -19.01 13.43 2.34
N GLY A 319 -19.15 13.69 3.63
CA GLY A 319 -18.45 14.77 4.33
C GLY A 319 -17.09 14.31 4.82
N HIS A 320 -16.33 15.22 5.44
CA HIS A 320 -15.05 14.85 6.06
C HIS A 320 -14.71 15.70 7.28
N THR A 321 -13.83 15.18 8.14
CA THR A 321 -13.29 15.92 9.28
C THR A 321 -12.41 17.08 8.82
N SER A 322 -12.33 18.12 9.65
CA SER A 322 -11.53 19.33 9.36
C SER A 322 -11.86 19.99 8.01
N CYS A 323 -13.14 20.03 7.63
CA CYS A 323 -13.59 20.65 6.39
C CYS A 323 -13.43 22.18 6.42
N GLY A 324 -12.70 22.73 5.46
CA GLY A 324 -12.48 24.18 5.34
C GLY A 324 -13.78 24.98 5.14
N ALA A 325 -14.69 24.48 4.31
CA ALA A 325 -15.98 25.13 4.06
C ALA A 325 -16.87 25.14 5.31
N VAL A 326 -16.87 24.04 6.07
CA VAL A 326 -17.63 23.94 7.33
C VAL A 326 -17.03 24.83 8.40
N ASN A 327 -15.70 24.85 8.55
CA ASN A 327 -15.03 25.76 9.48
C ASN A 327 -15.33 27.23 9.15
N ALA A 328 -15.30 27.60 7.87
CA ALA A 328 -15.67 28.95 7.43
C ALA A 328 -17.14 29.25 7.75
N ALA A 329 -18.06 28.31 7.52
CA ALA A 329 -19.47 28.47 7.87
C ALA A 329 -19.69 28.74 9.36
N VAL A 330 -18.99 28.00 10.23
CA VAL A 330 -18.99 28.21 11.69
C VAL A 330 -18.42 29.58 12.05
N ASP A 331 -17.26 29.96 11.51
CA ASP A 331 -16.63 31.24 11.84
C ASP A 331 -17.48 32.44 11.40
N LEU A 332 -18.07 32.36 10.21
CA LEU A 332 -18.89 33.41 9.63
C LEU A 332 -20.19 33.63 10.40
N ILE A 333 -20.91 32.55 10.73
CA ILE A 333 -22.16 32.67 11.49
C ILE A 333 -21.91 33.15 12.92
N CYS A 334 -20.83 32.69 13.56
CA CYS A 334 -20.46 33.13 14.91
C CYS A 334 -19.98 34.57 14.97
N SER A 335 -19.34 35.05 13.90
CA SER A 335 -18.86 36.42 13.81
C SER A 335 -19.89 37.38 13.20
N GLN A 336 -21.09 36.89 12.85
CA GLN A 336 -22.14 37.64 12.14
C GLN A 336 -21.62 38.34 10.87
N LYS A 337 -20.81 37.63 10.08
CA LYS A 337 -20.27 38.12 8.81
C LYS A 337 -20.73 37.23 7.66
N THR A 338 -20.89 37.84 6.50
CA THR A 338 -21.05 37.12 5.23
C THR A 338 -19.71 36.65 4.69
N ALA A 339 -19.73 35.64 3.81
CA ALA A 339 -18.51 35.17 3.16
C ALA A 339 -17.91 36.26 2.27
N ALA A 340 -18.75 37.06 1.58
CA ALA A 340 -18.33 38.21 0.80
C ALA A 340 -17.57 39.26 1.65
N GLU A 341 -18.05 39.60 2.84
CA GLU A 341 -17.36 40.56 3.73
C GLU A 341 -16.02 40.03 4.24
N ALA A 342 -15.92 38.73 4.51
CA ALA A 342 -14.69 38.14 5.05
C ALA A 342 -13.61 37.86 4.00
N THR A 343 -14.00 37.61 2.74
CA THR A 343 -13.09 37.11 1.70
C THR A 343 -13.05 37.97 0.43
N GLY A 344 -14.04 38.84 0.21
CA GLY A 344 -14.26 39.54 -1.04
C GLY A 344 -14.85 38.67 -2.16
N CYS A 345 -15.18 37.40 -1.90
CA CYS A 345 -15.69 36.48 -2.91
C CYS A 345 -17.23 36.47 -2.98
N GLY A 346 -17.80 36.81 -4.14
CA GLY A 346 -19.26 36.92 -4.30
C GLY A 346 -20.06 35.60 -4.41
N ASN A 347 -19.41 34.46 -4.60
CA ASN A 347 -20.09 33.17 -4.80
C ASN A 347 -20.02 32.23 -3.58
N LEU A 348 -19.26 32.60 -2.53
CA LEU A 348 -19.08 31.72 -1.37
C LEU A 348 -20.32 31.68 -0.47
N ASP A 349 -21.12 32.74 -0.42
CA ASP A 349 -22.30 32.80 0.43
C ASP A 349 -23.30 31.68 0.12
N GLY A 350 -23.54 31.36 -1.16
CA GLY A 350 -24.42 30.24 -1.53
C GLY A 350 -23.98 28.89 -0.97
N LEU A 351 -22.66 28.67 -0.83
CA LEU A 351 -22.11 27.45 -0.24
C LEU A 351 -22.25 27.44 1.28
N VAL A 352 -21.84 28.55 1.89
CA VAL A 352 -21.77 28.70 3.35
C VAL A 352 -23.17 28.73 3.96
N THR A 353 -24.13 29.40 3.34
CA THR A 353 -25.51 29.48 3.83
C THR A 353 -26.20 28.12 3.88
N GLU A 354 -25.93 27.22 2.93
CA GLU A 354 -26.47 25.86 2.96
C GLU A 354 -25.89 25.04 4.13
N ILE A 355 -24.60 25.20 4.44
CA ILE A 355 -23.96 24.54 5.58
C ILE A 355 -24.45 25.13 6.92
N GLN A 356 -24.66 26.46 6.96
CA GLN A 356 -25.10 27.19 8.16
C GLN A 356 -26.46 26.74 8.69
N GLN A 357 -27.29 26.10 7.87
CA GLN A 357 -28.55 25.48 8.30
C GLN A 357 -28.36 24.35 9.34
N CYS A 358 -27.14 23.83 9.47
CA CYS A 358 -26.75 22.82 10.47
C CYS A 358 -26.09 23.41 11.72
N ILE A 359 -26.12 24.72 11.90
CA ILE A 359 -25.48 25.41 13.03
C ILE A 359 -26.56 26.13 13.82
N ASP A 360 -26.69 25.81 15.12
CA ASP A 360 -27.46 26.64 16.05
C ASP A 360 -26.59 27.85 16.49
N PRO A 361 -26.97 29.10 16.14
CA PRO A 361 -26.24 30.29 16.55
C PRO A 361 -26.04 30.42 18.07
N LYS A 362 -26.89 29.78 18.89
CA LYS A 362 -26.78 29.82 20.36
C LYS A 362 -25.65 28.95 20.90
N THR A 363 -25.28 27.90 20.17
CA THR A 363 -24.24 26.94 20.58
C THR A 363 -22.85 27.32 20.08
N CYS A 364 -22.80 28.32 19.20
CA CYS A 364 -21.60 28.72 18.50
C CYS A 364 -20.81 29.77 19.31
N LYS A 365 -19.47 29.72 19.23
CA LYS A 365 -18.56 30.60 19.97
C LYS A 365 -17.68 31.40 19.02
N LEU A 366 -17.27 32.60 19.44
CA LEU A 366 -16.30 33.38 18.67
C LEU A 366 -14.96 32.64 18.55
N PRO A 367 -14.15 32.89 17.49
CA PRO A 367 -12.91 32.14 17.24
C PRO A 367 -11.93 32.05 18.42
N ASN A 368 -11.91 33.05 19.31
CA ASN A 368 -11.04 33.12 20.49
C ASN A 368 -11.65 32.53 21.78
N GLN A 369 -12.86 31.98 21.72
CA GLN A 369 -13.60 31.45 22.88
C GLN A 369 -13.64 29.91 22.92
N TRP A 370 -13.15 29.25 21.89
CA TRP A 370 -13.08 27.79 21.81
C TRP A 370 -11.96 27.24 22.69
N LEU A 371 -12.24 26.16 23.42
CA LEU A 371 -11.20 25.38 24.08
C LEU A 371 -10.38 24.58 23.05
N PRO A 372 -9.14 24.18 23.37
CA PRO A 372 -8.33 23.33 22.49
C PRO A 372 -9.09 22.07 22.07
N GLY A 373 -9.21 21.84 20.76
CA GLY A 373 -9.94 20.71 20.18
C GLY A 373 -11.47 20.84 20.13
N GLU A 374 -12.08 21.75 20.90
CA GLU A 374 -13.53 21.91 20.98
C GLU A 374 -14.13 22.37 19.64
N LYS A 375 -13.53 23.38 19.01
CA LYS A 375 -13.97 23.85 17.68
C LYS A 375 -13.91 22.73 16.64
N ALA A 376 -12.85 21.92 16.68
CA ALA A 376 -12.68 20.82 15.72
C ALA A 376 -13.78 19.76 15.90
N ALA A 377 -14.10 19.39 17.13
CA ALA A 377 -15.21 18.48 17.44
C ALA A 377 -16.56 19.07 16.98
N TYR A 378 -16.81 20.35 17.27
CA TYR A 378 -18.03 21.04 16.84
C TYR A 378 -18.15 21.07 15.31
N SER A 379 -17.11 21.49 14.58
CA SER A 379 -17.11 21.51 13.11
C SER A 379 -17.27 20.12 12.49
N ASN A 380 -16.71 19.07 13.11
CA ASN A 380 -16.89 17.69 12.64
C ASN A 380 -18.36 17.26 12.80
N GLU A 381 -19.02 17.67 13.89
CA GLU A 381 -20.44 17.41 14.10
C GLU A 381 -21.32 18.20 13.13
N VAL A 382 -20.99 19.47 12.84
CA VAL A 382 -21.64 20.24 11.76
C VAL A 382 -21.44 19.56 10.40
N SER A 383 -20.26 18.99 10.14
CA SER A 383 -20.00 18.24 8.89
C SER A 383 -20.91 17.01 8.80
N ARG A 384 -21.09 16.26 9.90
CA ARG A 384 -22.01 15.12 9.98
C ARG A 384 -23.47 15.56 9.79
N CYS A 385 -23.92 16.62 10.46
CA CYS A 385 -25.25 17.19 10.25
C CYS A 385 -25.46 17.58 8.78
N ASN A 386 -24.48 18.26 8.17
CA ASN A 386 -24.58 18.72 6.81
C ASN A 386 -24.74 17.57 5.81
N VAL A 387 -24.08 16.43 6.05
CA VAL A 387 -24.32 15.20 5.26
C VAL A 387 -25.78 14.73 5.40
N ILE A 388 -26.30 14.65 6.62
CA ILE A 388 -27.69 14.22 6.89
C ILE A 388 -28.69 15.15 6.21
N ARG A 389 -28.51 16.48 6.39
CA ARG A 389 -29.33 17.49 5.74
C ARG A 389 -29.25 17.39 4.22
N THR A 390 -28.06 17.16 3.67
CA THR A 390 -27.88 17.02 2.22
C THR A 390 -28.66 15.82 1.68
N ILE A 391 -28.68 14.68 2.38
CA ILE A 391 -29.53 13.53 2.02
C ILE A 391 -31.00 13.95 1.96
N HIS A 392 -31.46 14.69 2.97
CA HIS A 392 -32.83 15.21 3.02
C HIS A 392 -33.14 16.14 1.85
N VAL A 393 -32.26 17.10 1.58
CA VAL A 393 -32.40 18.05 0.47
C VAL A 393 -32.45 17.33 -0.88
N ILE A 394 -31.65 16.27 -1.09
CA ILE A 394 -31.69 15.48 -2.32
C ILE A 394 -33.05 14.84 -2.52
N ARG A 395 -33.62 14.24 -1.47
CA ARG A 395 -34.93 13.58 -1.54
C ARG A 395 -36.09 14.56 -1.66
N GLU A 396 -36.01 15.69 -0.97
CA GLU A 396 -37.02 16.75 -1.06
C GLU A 396 -37.05 17.37 -2.46
N ARG A 397 -35.88 17.70 -3.02
CA ARG A 397 -35.78 18.48 -4.27
C ARG A 397 -35.79 17.61 -5.53
N SER A 398 -35.56 16.29 -5.43
CA SER A 398 -35.64 15.36 -6.58
C SER A 398 -36.72 14.31 -6.38
N THR A 399 -37.87 14.53 -7.00
CA THR A 399 -38.96 13.54 -7.04
C THR A 399 -38.54 12.25 -7.74
N ALA A 400 -37.62 12.33 -8.70
CA ALA A 400 -37.11 11.16 -9.42
C ALA A 400 -36.25 10.25 -8.53
N LEU A 401 -35.27 10.82 -7.80
CA LEU A 401 -34.44 10.06 -6.88
C LEU A 401 -35.27 9.54 -5.69
N ASP A 402 -36.16 10.38 -5.16
CA ASP A 402 -37.08 10.01 -4.08
C ASP A 402 -37.91 8.78 -4.43
N LYS A 403 -38.48 8.75 -5.65
CA LYS A 403 -39.23 7.60 -6.17
C LYS A 403 -38.36 6.35 -6.25
N LEU A 404 -37.14 6.43 -6.80
CA LEU A 404 -36.23 5.28 -6.91
C LEU A 404 -35.86 4.70 -5.53
N VAL A 405 -35.68 5.55 -4.52
CA VAL A 405 -35.44 5.11 -3.13
C VAL A 405 -36.66 4.39 -2.56
N ARG A 406 -37.88 4.93 -2.75
CA ARG A 406 -39.12 4.28 -2.29
C ARG A 406 -39.39 2.95 -2.98
N GLU A 407 -38.96 2.80 -4.23
CA GLU A 407 -39.04 1.55 -4.99
C GLU A 407 -37.91 0.56 -4.62
N GLY A 408 -36.96 0.94 -3.77
CA GLY A 408 -35.81 0.11 -3.39
C GLY A 408 -34.79 -0.10 -4.51
N LYS A 409 -34.87 0.64 -5.61
CA LYS A 409 -33.95 0.54 -6.75
C LYS A 409 -32.60 1.17 -6.47
N ILE A 410 -32.58 2.21 -5.64
CA ILE A 410 -31.36 2.85 -5.15
C ILE A 410 -31.41 3.05 -3.64
N ALA A 411 -30.25 3.34 -3.04
CA ALA A 411 -30.16 3.90 -1.68
C ALA A 411 -29.33 5.20 -1.69
N ILE A 412 -29.57 6.08 -0.72
CA ILE A 412 -28.79 7.31 -0.48
C ILE A 412 -28.20 7.24 0.93
N VAL A 413 -26.90 7.04 1.05
CA VAL A 413 -26.22 6.85 2.34
C VAL A 413 -25.31 8.03 2.69
N GLY A 414 -25.12 8.24 3.98
CA GLY A 414 -24.18 9.23 4.50
C GLY A 414 -22.84 8.57 4.80
N ALA A 415 -21.77 9.34 4.63
CA ALA A 415 -20.42 8.94 5.01
C ALA A 415 -19.65 10.13 5.59
N LEU A 416 -18.80 9.85 6.58
CA LEU A 416 -17.84 10.81 7.10
C LEU A 416 -16.42 10.24 6.96
N TYR A 417 -15.61 10.89 6.14
CA TYR A 417 -14.20 10.57 5.97
C TYR A 417 -13.34 11.29 7.01
N ASP A 418 -12.50 10.57 7.73
CA ASP A 418 -11.52 11.17 8.62
C ASP A 418 -10.21 11.44 7.87
N VAL A 419 -9.91 12.72 7.64
CA VAL A 419 -8.72 13.15 6.89
C VAL A 419 -7.40 12.80 7.60
N SER A 420 -7.44 12.47 8.89
CA SER A 420 -6.24 12.14 9.67
C SER A 420 -5.90 10.65 9.63
N THR A 421 -6.92 9.78 9.53
CA THR A 421 -6.76 8.31 9.57
C THR A 421 -7.00 7.65 8.22
N GLY A 422 -7.73 8.29 7.32
CA GLY A 422 -8.17 7.71 6.05
C GLY A 422 -9.45 6.88 6.16
N GLN A 423 -10.05 6.77 7.35
CA GLN A 423 -11.20 5.92 7.59
C GLN A 423 -12.50 6.58 7.15
N VAL A 424 -13.37 5.83 6.47
CA VAL A 424 -14.74 6.25 6.16
C VAL A 424 -15.73 5.57 7.10
N THR A 425 -16.48 6.37 7.85
CA THR A 425 -17.60 5.89 8.66
C THR A 425 -18.91 6.12 7.91
N PHE A 426 -19.54 5.02 7.48
CA PHE A 426 -20.85 5.06 6.83
C PHE A 426 -21.99 5.07 7.84
N PHE A 427 -23.09 5.74 7.51
CA PHE A 427 -24.32 5.77 8.28
C PHE A 427 -25.54 5.94 7.36
N GLN A 428 -26.72 5.63 7.88
CA GLN A 428 -27.99 5.79 7.19
C GLN A 428 -28.91 6.71 7.98
N THR A 429 -29.90 7.29 7.31
CA THR A 429 -31.02 8.03 7.90
C THR A 429 -32.31 7.25 7.64
N GLN A 430 -33.44 7.70 8.20
CA GLN A 430 -34.76 7.12 7.87
C GLN A 430 -35.11 7.28 6.37
N GLU A 431 -34.44 8.21 5.71
CA GLU A 431 -34.67 8.57 4.31
C GLU A 431 -33.75 7.82 3.35
N SER A 432 -32.77 7.07 3.86
CA SER A 432 -31.70 6.47 3.06
C SER A 432 -32.15 5.36 2.11
N SER A 433 -33.09 4.52 2.52
CA SER A 433 -33.47 3.33 1.76
C SER A 433 -34.82 2.77 2.21
N LEU A 434 -35.49 2.01 1.33
CA LEU A 434 -36.70 1.28 1.68
C LEU A 434 -36.42 0.18 2.72
N ALA A 435 -35.35 -0.59 2.52
CA ALA A 435 -34.89 -1.63 3.44
C ALA A 435 -33.77 -1.08 4.33
N LYS A 436 -33.79 -1.42 5.63
CA LYS A 436 -32.75 -1.00 6.57
C LYS A 436 -31.40 -1.59 6.15
N LEU A 437 -30.40 -0.73 5.95
CA LEU A 437 -29.03 -1.16 5.69
C LEU A 437 -28.36 -1.60 7.00
N GLU A 438 -27.33 -2.45 6.94
CA GLU A 438 -26.49 -2.79 8.10
C GLU A 438 -25.51 -1.65 8.44
N LEU A 439 -26.07 -0.45 8.65
CA LEU A 439 -25.37 0.79 8.96
C LEU A 439 -25.94 1.42 10.23
N PRO A 440 -25.13 2.14 11.01
CA PRO A 440 -25.63 2.90 12.16
C PRO A 440 -26.65 3.95 11.69
N MET A 441 -27.70 4.14 12.51
CA MET A 441 -28.74 5.13 12.23
C MET A 441 -28.31 6.50 12.76
N ALA A 442 -28.37 7.51 11.89
CA ALA A 442 -28.05 8.89 12.21
C ALA A 442 -29.32 9.75 12.09
N THR A 443 -29.56 10.56 13.10
CA THR A 443 -30.59 11.61 13.10
C THR A 443 -29.93 12.98 13.13
N MET A 444 -30.64 13.99 12.63
CA MET A 444 -30.30 15.36 12.98
C MET A 444 -30.48 15.49 14.49
N ALA A 445 -29.46 16.00 15.19
CA ALA A 445 -29.67 16.47 16.54
C ALA A 445 -30.61 17.68 16.44
N VAL A 446 -31.74 17.63 17.15
CA VAL A 446 -32.73 18.72 17.20
C VAL A 446 -32.18 19.87 18.03
#